data_AF-A0AAT9HQ90-F1
#
_entry.id   AF-A0AAT9HQ90-F1
#
_cell.length_a   1.000
_cell.length_b   1.000
_cell.length_c   1.000
_cell.angle_alpha   90.00
_cell.angle_beta   90.00
_cell.angle_gamma   90.00
#
_symmetry.space_group_name_H-M   'P 1'
#
loop_
_entity.id
_entity.type
_entity.pdbx_description
1 polymer ?
#
loop_
_entity_poly.entity_id
_entity_poly.type
_entity_poly.pdbx_seq_one_letter_code
_entity_poly.pdbx_strand_id
1 'polypeptide(L)'
;MTDIAMLPESWRGVLGDELQQPYFKELAEFVEEERANGAVYPPREEVFAALAATPYDKVKVLVLGQDPYHGEGQGHGLCFSVRPGVKIPPSLRNIYKELHAELDTPVPDNGYLMPWAEQGVLLLNAVLTVRAGEANSHKGRGWELFTDAVIRAVANRPDPAVFVLWGNYAQKKLPLIDETRHVVVKGAHPRRCRRRSSSDPVRSRRSTRRWPRRATRRSTGPSRTWPDLARRVRTCRRAPHPERLVRFTGFCG
;
A
#
# COMPACT_ATOMS: atom_id res chain seq x y z
N MET A 1 7.20 -30.03 0.30
CA MET A 1 8.45 -29.28 0.57
C MET A 1 8.06 -28.08 1.38
N THR A 2 8.74 -27.83 2.51
CA THR A 2 8.29 -26.92 3.57
C THR A 2 8.20 -25.47 3.08
N ASP A 3 7.01 -24.87 3.14
CA ASP A 3 6.71 -23.49 2.70
C ASP A 3 7.56 -22.39 3.39
N ILE A 4 8.21 -22.72 4.51
CA ILE A 4 9.16 -21.85 5.22
C ILE A 4 10.29 -21.35 4.32
N ALA A 5 10.75 -22.18 3.37
CA ALA A 5 11.83 -21.80 2.46
C ALA A 5 11.44 -20.65 1.51
N MET A 6 10.14 -20.43 1.28
CA MET A 6 9.63 -19.37 0.40
C MET A 6 9.57 -18.01 1.09
N LEU A 7 9.63 -17.96 2.41
CA LEU A 7 9.61 -16.71 3.15
C LEU A 7 11.02 -16.10 3.19
N PRO A 8 11.17 -14.78 2.92
CA PRO A 8 12.46 -14.10 3.02
C PRO A 8 13.00 -14.15 4.45
N GLU A 9 14.33 -14.24 4.58
CA GLU A 9 15.02 -14.43 5.87
C GLU A 9 14.61 -13.42 6.94
N SER A 10 14.52 -12.13 6.58
CA SER A 10 14.13 -11.05 7.50
C SER A 10 12.76 -11.25 8.14
N TRP A 11 11.87 -12.02 7.50
CA TRP A 11 10.50 -12.25 7.94
C TRP A 11 10.33 -13.59 8.67
N ARG A 12 11.27 -14.53 8.55
CA ARG A 12 11.17 -15.88 9.15
C ARG A 12 11.02 -15.86 10.65
N GLY A 13 11.77 -14.99 11.34
CA GLY A 13 11.69 -14.87 12.80
C GLY A 13 10.34 -14.36 13.33
N VAL A 14 9.52 -13.72 12.48
CA VAL A 14 8.24 -13.11 12.91
C VAL A 14 7.01 -13.77 12.31
N LEU A 15 7.15 -14.47 11.17
CA LEU A 15 6.04 -15.14 10.47
C LEU A 15 6.26 -16.64 10.26
N GLY A 16 7.40 -17.20 10.68
CA GLY A 16 7.71 -18.62 10.49
C GLY A 16 6.65 -19.55 11.11
N ASP A 17 6.20 -19.23 12.32
CA ASP A 17 5.18 -19.99 13.04
C ASP A 17 3.79 -19.89 12.38
N GLU A 18 3.53 -18.79 11.67
CA GLU A 18 2.28 -18.58 10.94
C GLU A 18 2.14 -19.59 9.79
N LEU A 19 3.25 -19.89 9.11
CA LEU A 19 3.30 -20.89 8.03
C LEU A 19 3.10 -22.33 8.53
N GLN A 20 3.24 -22.57 9.83
CA GLN A 20 3.03 -23.89 10.44
C GLN A 20 1.60 -24.11 10.91
N GLN A 21 0.77 -23.06 10.92
CA GLN A 21 -0.61 -23.14 11.36
C GLN A 21 -1.44 -24.06 10.45
N PRO A 22 -2.41 -24.81 10.98
CA PRO A 22 -3.26 -25.70 10.19
C PRO A 22 -3.93 -25.00 9.00
N TYR A 23 -4.46 -23.78 9.21
CA TYR A 23 -5.10 -23.02 8.15
C TYR A 23 -4.16 -22.70 6.97
N PHE A 24 -2.86 -22.51 7.24
CA PHE A 24 -1.90 -22.18 6.19
C PHE A 24 -1.59 -23.40 5.33
N LYS A 25 -1.56 -24.59 5.92
CA LYS A 25 -1.42 -25.86 5.20
C LYS A 25 -2.62 -26.11 4.27
N GLU A 26 -3.83 -25.93 4.80
CA GLU A 26 -5.07 -26.01 4.00
C GLU A 26 -5.07 -24.98 2.86
N LEU A 27 -4.62 -23.75 3.13
CA LEU A 27 -4.46 -22.71 2.12
C LEU A 27 -3.45 -23.10 1.03
N ALA A 28 -2.29 -23.65 1.42
CA ALA A 28 -1.25 -24.06 0.49
C ALA A 28 -1.77 -25.18 -0.43
N GLU A 29 -2.40 -26.22 0.15
CA GLU A 29 -3.05 -27.31 -0.60
C GLU A 29 -4.10 -26.78 -1.58
N PHE A 30 -4.99 -25.89 -1.12
CA PHE A 30 -5.98 -25.25 -1.98
C PHE A 30 -5.34 -24.50 -3.16
N VAL A 31 -4.29 -23.71 -2.93
CA VAL A 31 -3.62 -22.95 -4.00
C VAL A 31 -2.92 -23.89 -4.99
N GLU A 32 -2.37 -25.01 -4.52
CA GLU A 32 -1.75 -26.03 -5.36
C GLU A 32 -2.78 -26.75 -6.25
N GLU A 33 -3.94 -27.08 -5.70
CA GLU A 33 -5.07 -27.63 -6.48
C GLU A 33 -5.56 -26.63 -7.53
N GLU A 34 -5.69 -25.35 -7.18
CA GLU A 34 -6.06 -24.29 -8.12
C GLU A 34 -5.04 -24.16 -9.26
N ARG A 35 -3.74 -24.26 -8.96
CA ARG A 35 -2.66 -24.25 -9.95
C ARG A 35 -2.67 -25.48 -10.85
N ALA A 36 -3.10 -26.63 -10.35
CA ALA A 36 -3.26 -27.83 -11.16
C ALA A 36 -4.45 -27.71 -12.14
N ASN A 37 -5.49 -26.97 -11.75
CA ASN A 37 -6.72 -26.80 -12.53
C ASN A 37 -6.69 -25.59 -13.49
N GLY A 38 -5.74 -24.67 -13.34
CA GLY A 38 -5.63 -23.51 -14.23
C GLY A 38 -4.57 -22.49 -13.82
N ALA A 39 -4.52 -21.38 -14.56
CA ALA A 39 -3.58 -20.31 -14.29
C ALA A 39 -3.97 -19.53 -13.02
N VAL A 40 -3.03 -19.44 -12.08
CA VAL A 40 -3.14 -18.66 -10.83
C VAL A 40 -2.02 -17.64 -10.77
N TYR A 41 -2.37 -16.38 -10.50
CA TYR A 41 -1.44 -15.26 -10.41
C TYR A 41 -1.26 -14.78 -8.96
N PRO A 42 -0.06 -14.28 -8.60
CA PRO A 42 1.18 -14.31 -9.38
C PRO A 42 1.77 -15.75 -9.46
N PRO A 43 2.84 -15.97 -10.24
CA PRO A 43 3.64 -17.21 -10.18
C PRO A 43 4.06 -17.58 -8.75
N ARG A 44 4.34 -18.86 -8.48
CA ARG A 44 4.58 -19.38 -7.12
C ARG A 44 5.72 -18.63 -6.42
N GLU A 45 6.81 -18.41 -7.14
CA GLU A 45 8.02 -17.70 -6.72
C GLU A 45 7.79 -16.23 -6.37
N GLU A 46 6.70 -15.63 -6.84
CA GLU A 46 6.39 -14.21 -6.64
C GLU A 46 5.30 -13.95 -5.61
N VAL A 47 4.70 -15.00 -5.00
CA VAL A 47 3.64 -14.84 -3.99
C VAL A 47 4.10 -13.98 -2.81
N PHE A 48 5.37 -14.12 -2.39
CA PHE A 48 5.97 -13.34 -1.30
C PHE A 48 6.89 -12.22 -1.78
N ALA A 49 6.81 -11.80 -3.05
CA ALA A 49 7.71 -10.79 -3.61
C ALA A 49 7.67 -9.46 -2.85
N ALA A 50 6.50 -9.03 -2.34
CA ALA A 50 6.41 -7.82 -1.53
C ALA A 50 7.25 -7.89 -0.23
N LEU A 51 7.25 -9.06 0.43
CA LEU A 51 8.05 -9.30 1.64
C LEU A 51 9.55 -9.41 1.29
N ALA A 52 9.88 -9.98 0.13
CA ALA A 52 11.26 -10.10 -0.34
C ALA A 52 11.85 -8.73 -0.69
N ALA A 53 11.06 -7.90 -1.36
CA ALA A 53 11.40 -6.55 -1.77
C ALA A 53 11.55 -5.58 -0.59
N THR A 54 10.78 -5.80 0.48
CA THR A 54 10.76 -4.94 1.66
C THR A 54 11.13 -5.74 2.91
N PRO A 55 12.42 -5.78 3.29
CA PRO A 55 12.87 -6.42 4.52
C PRO A 55 12.12 -5.89 5.75
N TYR A 56 11.85 -6.77 6.71
CA TYR A 56 11.01 -6.47 7.89
C TYR A 56 11.49 -5.23 8.66
N ASP A 57 12.80 -5.09 8.86
CA ASP A 57 13.46 -3.98 9.55
C ASP A 57 13.38 -2.66 8.76
N LYS A 58 13.19 -2.72 7.45
CA LYS A 58 13.15 -1.55 6.56
C LYS A 58 11.75 -1.02 6.28
N VAL A 59 10.69 -1.69 6.76
CA VAL A 59 9.32 -1.26 6.52
C VAL A 59 9.09 0.12 7.16
N LYS A 60 8.68 1.10 6.36
CA LYS A 60 8.30 2.46 6.78
C LYS A 60 6.83 2.74 6.51
N VAL A 61 6.33 2.24 5.38
CA VAL A 61 4.94 2.42 4.94
C VAL A 61 4.38 1.06 4.54
N LEU A 62 3.17 0.74 4.96
CA LEU A 62 2.40 -0.41 4.48
C LEU A 62 1.21 0.10 3.67
N VAL A 63 1.13 -0.33 2.41
CA VAL A 63 -0.01 -0.05 1.53
C VAL A 63 -0.77 -1.34 1.28
N LEU A 64 -2.07 -1.35 1.58
CA LEU A 64 -2.89 -2.54 1.49
C LEU A 64 -3.78 -2.54 0.23
N GLY A 65 -3.54 -3.50 -0.66
CA GLY A 65 -4.41 -3.86 -1.77
C GLY A 65 -5.42 -4.95 -1.39
N GLN A 66 -6.34 -5.25 -2.31
CA GLN A 66 -7.37 -6.26 -2.12
C GLN A 66 -6.86 -7.64 -2.57
N ASP A 67 -6.74 -7.83 -3.88
CA ASP A 67 -6.28 -9.03 -4.55
C ASP A 67 -5.34 -8.67 -5.72
N PRO A 68 -4.50 -9.60 -6.21
CA PRO A 68 -3.60 -9.36 -7.33
C PRO A 68 -4.38 -9.07 -8.61
N TYR A 69 -3.69 -8.53 -9.61
CA TYR A 69 -4.25 -8.46 -10.95
C TYR A 69 -4.44 -9.87 -11.52
N HIS A 70 -5.63 -10.15 -12.05
CA HIS A 70 -6.03 -11.47 -12.58
C HIS A 70 -5.75 -11.64 -14.08
N GLY A 71 -5.07 -10.68 -14.72
CA GLY A 71 -4.65 -10.77 -16.10
C GLY A 71 -3.23 -11.31 -16.24
N GLU A 72 -2.97 -12.06 -17.31
CA GLU A 72 -1.66 -12.63 -17.61
C GLU A 72 -0.56 -11.57 -17.66
N GLY A 73 0.57 -11.86 -17.00
CA GLY A 73 1.73 -10.97 -16.94
C GLY A 73 1.55 -9.67 -16.15
N GLN A 74 0.38 -9.41 -15.55
CA GLN A 74 0.11 -8.16 -14.84
C GLN A 74 0.68 -8.17 -13.43
N GLY A 75 0.23 -9.10 -12.58
CA GLY A 75 0.63 -9.18 -11.18
C GLY A 75 2.00 -9.85 -11.02
N HIS A 76 2.86 -9.26 -10.19
CA HIS A 76 4.18 -9.79 -9.83
C HIS A 76 4.44 -9.77 -8.31
N GLY A 77 3.37 -9.96 -7.52
CA GLY A 77 3.44 -10.07 -6.07
C GLY A 77 3.44 -8.75 -5.28
N LEU A 78 3.52 -7.59 -5.95
CA LEU A 78 3.38 -6.26 -5.34
C LEU A 78 1.98 -5.68 -5.63
N CYS A 79 1.30 -5.14 -4.60
CA CYS A 79 -0.01 -4.52 -4.78
C CYS A 79 0.09 -3.27 -5.67
N PHE A 80 -0.93 -3.06 -6.52
CA PHE A 80 -1.01 -2.01 -7.54
C PHE A 80 0.08 -1.99 -8.62
N SER A 81 1.18 -2.73 -8.47
CA SER A 81 2.26 -2.74 -9.42
C SER A 81 2.00 -3.68 -10.59
N VAL A 82 2.50 -3.30 -11.76
CA VAL A 82 2.57 -4.14 -12.96
C VAL A 82 3.99 -4.17 -13.51
N ARG A 83 4.32 -5.21 -14.29
CA ARG A 83 5.64 -5.32 -14.93
C ARG A 83 5.88 -4.21 -15.97
N PRO A 84 7.15 -3.87 -16.26
CA PRO A 84 7.49 -3.00 -17.38
C PRO A 84 6.86 -3.49 -18.70
N GLY A 85 6.39 -2.56 -19.53
CA GLY A 85 5.69 -2.87 -20.79
C GLY A 85 4.19 -3.19 -20.63
N VAL A 86 3.70 -3.44 -19.42
CA VAL A 86 2.26 -3.63 -19.16
C VAL A 86 1.57 -2.28 -19.02
N LYS A 87 0.40 -2.13 -19.65
CA LYS A 87 -0.42 -0.92 -19.56
C LYS A 87 -0.77 -0.60 -18.11
N ILE A 88 -0.51 0.64 -17.70
CA ILE A 88 -0.79 1.11 -16.33
C ILE A 88 -2.29 0.95 -16.01
N PRO A 89 -2.64 0.16 -14.97
CA PRO A 89 -4.03 -0.06 -14.60
C PRO A 89 -4.74 1.24 -14.15
N PRO A 90 -6.07 1.34 -14.25
CA PRO A 90 -6.82 2.52 -13.81
C PRO A 90 -6.56 2.92 -12.36
N SER A 91 -6.42 1.94 -11.44
CA SER A 91 -6.12 2.20 -10.03
C SER A 91 -4.79 2.95 -9.86
N LEU A 92 -3.74 2.47 -10.51
CA LEU A 92 -2.41 3.07 -10.40
C LEU A 92 -2.35 4.43 -11.11
N ARG A 93 -3.03 4.59 -12.25
CA ARG A 93 -3.18 5.91 -12.89
C ARG A 93 -3.82 6.94 -11.96
N ASN A 94 -4.80 6.54 -11.15
CA ASN A 94 -5.40 7.43 -10.18
C ASN A 94 -4.43 7.77 -9.04
N ILE A 95 -3.68 6.79 -8.53
CA ILE A 95 -2.62 7.04 -7.54
C ILE A 95 -1.60 8.07 -8.07
N TYR A 96 -1.12 7.90 -9.30
CA TYR A 96 -0.18 8.86 -9.91
C TYR A 96 -0.77 10.25 -10.11
N LYS A 97 -2.04 10.35 -10.48
CA LYS A 97 -2.72 11.66 -10.60
C LYS A 97 -2.79 12.40 -9.27
N GLU A 98 -3.15 11.70 -8.19
CA GLU A 98 -3.19 12.31 -6.85
C GLU A 98 -1.78 12.71 -6.41
N LEU A 99 -0.77 11.87 -6.64
CA LEU A 99 0.63 12.21 -6.33
C LEU A 99 1.11 13.46 -7.08
N HIS A 100 0.82 13.54 -8.38
CA HIS A 100 1.17 14.71 -9.18
C HIS A 100 0.43 15.97 -8.70
N ALA A 101 -0.87 15.86 -8.43
CA ALA A 101 -1.67 17.00 -7.98
C ALA A 101 -1.23 17.55 -6.61
N GLU A 102 -0.76 16.69 -5.71
CA GLU A 102 -0.35 17.10 -4.36
C GLU A 102 1.13 17.50 -4.25
N LEU A 103 2.01 16.91 -5.07
CA LEU A 103 3.46 17.04 -4.89
C LEU A 103 4.18 17.63 -6.10
N ASP A 104 3.46 17.88 -7.20
CA ASP A 104 4.01 18.32 -8.49
C ASP A 104 5.10 17.38 -9.02
N THR A 105 5.04 16.09 -8.64
CA THR A 105 6.00 15.07 -9.07
C THR A 105 5.70 14.63 -10.50
N PRO A 106 6.72 14.38 -11.33
CA PRO A 106 6.54 13.76 -12.65
C PRO A 106 5.82 12.42 -12.53
N VAL A 107 4.82 12.19 -13.39
CA VAL A 107 4.12 10.90 -13.46
C VAL A 107 5.00 9.91 -14.22
N PRO A 108 5.38 8.76 -13.62
CA PRO A 108 6.12 7.74 -14.34
C PRO A 108 5.33 7.21 -15.54
N ASP A 109 6.04 6.87 -16.60
CA ASP A 109 5.49 6.27 -17.83
C ASP A 109 5.24 4.76 -17.72
N ASN A 110 5.56 4.17 -16.57
CA ASN A 110 5.43 2.75 -16.28
C ASN A 110 4.71 2.49 -14.95
N GLY A 111 4.24 1.25 -14.76
CA GLY A 111 3.51 0.82 -13.56
C GLY A 111 4.35 0.02 -12.55
N TYR A 112 5.68 0.08 -12.67
CA TYR A 112 6.58 -0.76 -11.90
C TYR A 112 6.98 -0.07 -10.58
N LEU A 113 6.55 -0.63 -9.45
CA LEU A 113 6.65 -0.01 -8.13
C LEU A 113 7.73 -0.66 -7.26
N MET A 114 8.60 -1.49 -7.83
CA MET A 114 9.76 -2.05 -7.12
C MET A 114 10.64 -0.96 -6.48
N PRO A 115 10.90 0.20 -7.13
CA PRO A 115 11.66 1.27 -6.50
C PRO A 115 11.04 1.83 -5.21
N TRP A 116 9.71 1.71 -5.05
CA TRP A 116 9.05 2.08 -3.79
C TRP A 116 9.28 1.01 -2.72
N ALA A 117 9.18 -0.26 -3.09
CA ALA A 117 9.41 -1.38 -2.19
C ALA A 117 10.82 -1.34 -1.58
N GLU A 118 11.83 -1.10 -2.41
CA GLU A 118 13.25 -0.96 -2.00
C GLU A 118 13.48 0.18 -1.00
N GLN A 119 12.62 1.21 -1.00
CA GLN A 119 12.69 2.36 -0.09
C GLN A 119 11.99 2.12 1.26
N GLY A 120 11.36 0.96 1.45
CA GLY A 120 10.64 0.59 2.68
C GLY A 120 9.12 0.63 2.55
N VAL A 121 8.57 0.59 1.34
CA VAL A 121 7.12 0.60 1.10
C VAL A 121 6.63 -0.82 0.88
N LEU A 122 6.04 -1.42 1.91
CA LEU A 122 5.46 -2.74 1.81
C LEU A 122 4.13 -2.68 1.04
N LEU A 123 4.18 -3.08 -0.24
CA LEU A 123 3.04 -3.14 -1.17
C LEU A 123 2.33 -4.50 -1.06
N LEU A 124 1.54 -4.68 0.00
CA LEU A 124 0.90 -5.95 0.33
C LEU A 124 -0.55 -6.02 -0.19
N ASN A 125 -0.99 -7.17 -0.72
CA ASN A 125 -2.42 -7.45 -0.93
C ASN A 125 -2.97 -8.24 0.26
N ALA A 126 -4.27 -8.13 0.55
CA ALA A 126 -4.90 -8.94 1.59
C ALA A 126 -5.13 -10.41 1.17
N VAL A 127 -5.32 -10.64 -0.13
CA VAL A 127 -5.29 -11.96 -0.75
C VAL A 127 -4.07 -11.99 -1.67
N LEU A 128 -3.22 -13.01 -1.56
CA LEU A 128 -1.94 -13.03 -2.30
C LEU A 128 -2.00 -13.78 -3.64
N THR A 129 -3.03 -14.59 -3.88
CA THR A 129 -3.23 -15.29 -5.15
C THR A 129 -4.63 -15.10 -5.72
N VAL A 130 -4.77 -15.26 -7.03
CA VAL A 130 -6.05 -15.12 -7.75
C VAL A 130 -6.05 -16.00 -8.99
N ARG A 131 -7.18 -16.62 -9.31
CA ARG A 131 -7.40 -17.34 -10.56
C ARG A 131 -7.44 -16.37 -11.74
N ALA A 132 -6.88 -16.79 -12.87
CA ALA A 132 -6.89 -16.01 -14.10
C ALA A 132 -8.33 -15.65 -14.50
N GLY A 133 -8.54 -14.36 -14.83
CA GLY A 133 -9.85 -13.85 -15.24
C GLY A 133 -10.87 -13.64 -14.11
N GLU A 134 -10.63 -14.11 -12.89
CA GLU A 134 -11.62 -14.14 -11.81
C GLU A 134 -11.15 -13.39 -10.55
N ALA A 135 -11.48 -12.11 -10.46
CA ALA A 135 -11.19 -11.28 -9.29
C ALA A 135 -11.83 -11.87 -8.01
N ASN A 136 -11.11 -11.84 -6.89
CA ASN A 136 -11.53 -12.37 -5.58
C ASN A 136 -11.82 -13.88 -5.52
N SER A 137 -11.41 -14.66 -6.50
CA SER A 137 -11.58 -16.12 -6.52
C SER A 137 -11.02 -16.84 -5.28
N HIS A 138 -9.93 -16.34 -4.70
CA HIS A 138 -9.28 -16.95 -3.52
C HIS A 138 -9.58 -16.24 -2.20
N LYS A 139 -10.58 -15.34 -2.19
CA LYS A 139 -11.00 -14.65 -0.98
C LYS A 139 -11.60 -15.63 0.04
N GLY A 140 -11.25 -15.47 1.31
CA GLY A 140 -11.79 -16.29 2.40
C GLY A 140 -11.19 -17.70 2.46
N ARG A 141 -10.07 -17.94 1.78
CA ARG A 141 -9.37 -19.23 1.74
C ARG A 141 -8.20 -19.35 2.72
N GLY A 142 -7.90 -18.27 3.45
CA GLY A 142 -6.86 -18.27 4.50
C GLY A 142 -5.82 -17.15 4.34
N TRP A 143 -5.70 -16.55 3.15
CA TRP A 143 -4.75 -15.45 2.93
C TRP A 143 -4.99 -14.25 3.85
N GLU A 144 -6.24 -13.97 4.20
CA GLU A 144 -6.58 -12.88 5.10
C GLU A 144 -5.99 -13.08 6.49
N LEU A 145 -5.91 -14.33 6.98
CA LEU A 145 -5.32 -14.64 8.29
C LEU A 145 -3.81 -14.39 8.25
N PHE A 146 -3.16 -14.86 7.19
CA PHE A 146 -1.72 -14.68 6.99
C PHE A 146 -1.35 -13.20 6.86
N THR A 147 -2.07 -12.45 6.02
CA THR A 147 -1.79 -11.02 5.81
C THR A 147 -2.14 -10.18 7.05
N ASP A 148 -3.11 -10.61 7.85
CA ASP A 148 -3.36 -10.01 9.17
C ASP A 148 -2.20 -10.26 10.14
N ALA A 149 -1.54 -11.42 10.08
CA ALA A 149 -0.32 -11.68 10.82
C ALA A 149 0.83 -10.76 10.37
N VAL A 150 0.98 -10.52 9.06
CA VAL A 150 1.94 -9.53 8.53
C VAL A 150 1.67 -8.13 9.07
N ILE A 151 0.41 -7.69 9.05
CA ILE A 151 0.01 -6.36 9.57
C ILE A 151 0.32 -6.26 11.07
N ARG A 152 -0.02 -7.29 11.85
CA ARG A 152 0.28 -7.35 13.30
C ARG A 152 1.78 -7.34 13.55
N ALA A 153 2.57 -8.09 12.78
CA ALA A 153 4.03 -8.08 12.90
C ALA A 153 4.58 -6.66 12.70
N VAL A 154 4.13 -5.95 11.66
CA VAL A 154 4.55 -4.56 11.41
C VAL A 154 4.06 -3.60 12.50
N ALA A 155 2.84 -3.77 13.02
CA ALA A 155 2.29 -2.93 14.11
C ALA A 155 2.96 -3.20 15.47
N ASN A 156 3.52 -4.40 15.67
CA ASN A 156 4.22 -4.74 16.90
C ASN A 156 5.70 -4.36 16.88
N ARG A 157 6.22 -3.89 15.74
CA ARG A 157 7.61 -3.40 15.64
C ARG A 157 7.86 -2.23 16.59
N PRO A 158 9.10 -2.07 17.10
CA PRO A 158 9.45 -0.91 17.91
C PRO A 158 9.32 0.38 17.09
N ASP A 159 9.73 0.34 15.82
CA ASP A 159 9.70 1.49 14.92
C ASP A 159 8.28 1.76 14.39
N PRO A 160 7.82 3.00 14.48
CA PRO A 160 6.52 3.39 13.96
C PRO A 160 6.48 3.39 12.43
N ALA A 161 5.55 2.62 11.87
CA ALA A 161 5.20 2.64 10.45
C ALA A 161 3.94 3.47 10.14
N VAL A 162 3.77 3.82 8.87
CA VAL A 162 2.56 4.44 8.34
C VAL A 162 1.72 3.42 7.57
N PHE A 163 0.43 3.32 7.89
CA PHE A 163 -0.50 2.40 7.24
C PHE A 163 -1.45 3.16 6.31
N VAL A 164 -1.47 2.78 5.04
CA VAL A 164 -2.32 3.37 4.01
C VAL A 164 -3.48 2.43 3.71
N LEU A 165 -4.66 2.80 4.22
CA LEU A 165 -5.88 2.00 4.15
C LEU A 165 -6.89 2.62 3.19
N TRP A 166 -6.83 2.20 1.92
CA TRP A 166 -7.72 2.67 0.87
C TRP A 166 -8.95 1.77 0.70
N GLY A 167 -10.12 2.33 0.92
CA GLY A 167 -11.41 1.64 0.82
C GLY A 167 -11.81 0.84 2.05
N ASN A 168 -13.08 0.44 2.08
CA ASN A 168 -13.67 -0.22 3.25
C ASN A 168 -12.98 -1.53 3.62
N TYR A 169 -12.49 -2.28 2.63
CA TYR A 169 -11.81 -3.55 2.89
C TYR A 169 -10.53 -3.34 3.70
N ALA A 170 -9.66 -2.41 3.27
CA ALA A 170 -8.44 -2.11 3.99
C ALA A 170 -8.73 -1.48 5.37
N GLN A 171 -9.75 -0.62 5.45
CA GLN A 171 -10.14 0.01 6.72
C GLN A 171 -10.66 -0.99 7.77
N LYS A 172 -11.15 -2.17 7.38
CA LYS A 172 -11.50 -3.23 8.34
C LYS A 172 -10.30 -3.77 9.11
N LYS A 173 -9.07 -3.56 8.62
CA LYS A 173 -7.83 -3.98 9.30
C LYS A 173 -7.37 -2.98 10.35
N LEU A 174 -8.07 -1.86 10.52
CA LEU A 174 -7.77 -0.84 11.53
C LEU A 174 -7.61 -1.38 12.96
N PRO A 175 -8.44 -2.33 13.44
CA PRO A 175 -8.29 -2.87 14.80
C PRO A 175 -6.97 -3.61 15.06
N LEU A 176 -6.21 -3.95 14.01
CA LEU A 176 -4.91 -4.61 14.11
C LEU A 176 -3.75 -3.62 14.34
N ILE A 177 -4.04 -2.31 14.29
CA ILE A 177 -3.02 -1.25 14.28
C ILE A 177 -3.20 -0.38 15.53
N ASP A 178 -2.13 -0.23 16.30
CA ASP A 178 -2.09 0.73 17.40
C ASP A 178 -1.91 2.17 16.88
N GLU A 179 -3.02 2.89 16.74
CA GLU A 179 -3.06 4.29 16.28
C GLU A 179 -2.33 5.28 17.24
N THR A 180 -1.92 4.85 18.45
CA THR A 180 -1.14 5.70 19.37
C THR A 180 0.34 5.74 18.99
N ARG A 181 0.83 4.68 18.35
CA ARG A 181 2.23 4.51 17.91
C ARG A 181 2.37 4.72 16.41
N HIS A 182 1.39 4.28 15.62
CA HIS A 182 1.42 4.29 14.17
C HIS A 182 0.55 5.39 13.57
N VAL A 183 0.90 5.82 12.36
CA VAL A 183 0.07 6.77 11.60
C VAL A 183 -0.80 5.98 10.64
N VAL A 184 -2.11 6.24 10.64
CA VAL A 184 -3.04 5.62 9.68
C VAL A 184 -3.60 6.68 8.74
N VAL A 185 -3.41 6.47 7.44
CA VAL A 185 -3.98 7.30 6.37
C VAL A 185 -5.13 6.54 5.72
N LYS A 186 -6.34 7.06 5.90
CA LYS A 186 -7.59 6.46 5.40
C LYS A 186 -8.02 7.22 4.14
N GLY A 187 -8.43 6.51 3.10
CA GLY A 187 -8.93 7.13 1.87
C GLY A 187 -9.93 6.26 1.13
N ALA A 188 -10.57 6.81 0.09
CA ALA A 188 -11.39 6.02 -0.82
C ALA A 188 -10.51 5.09 -1.67
N HIS A 189 -11.05 3.94 -2.09
CA HIS A 189 -10.29 3.04 -2.96
C HIS A 189 -10.02 3.70 -4.32
N PRO A 190 -8.80 3.64 -4.87
CA PRO A 190 -8.44 4.35 -6.11
C PRO A 190 -9.28 3.92 -7.33
N ARG A 191 -9.82 2.68 -7.37
CA ARG A 191 -10.80 2.25 -8.41
C ARG A 191 -12.16 2.97 -8.34
N ARG A 192 -12.56 3.50 -7.19
CA ARG A 192 -13.91 4.04 -6.93
C ARG A 192 -13.99 5.56 -6.95
N CYS A 193 -12.91 6.28 -7.29
CA CYS A 193 -12.98 7.72 -7.41
C CYS A 193 -13.79 8.14 -8.66
N ARG A 194 -15.11 8.24 -8.53
CA ARG A 194 -15.90 9.21 -9.31
C ARG A 194 -15.66 10.56 -8.64
N ARG A 195 -15.05 11.52 -9.34
CA ARG A 195 -15.17 12.94 -8.96
C ARG A 195 -16.67 13.21 -8.82
N ARG A 196 -17.13 13.63 -7.63
CA ARG A 196 -18.37 14.40 -7.59
C ARG A 196 -18.11 15.62 -8.47
N SER A 197 -18.82 15.71 -9.60
CA SER A 197 -18.96 16.99 -10.28
C SER A 197 -19.53 17.95 -9.25
N SER A 198 -18.76 18.95 -8.85
CA SER A 198 -19.29 20.10 -8.14
C SER A 198 -20.17 20.87 -9.12
N SER A 199 -21.40 20.41 -9.31
CA SER A 199 -22.49 21.18 -9.90
C SER A 199 -23.35 21.67 -8.74
N ASP A 200 -22.85 22.67 -8.03
CA ASP A 200 -23.68 23.57 -7.22
C ASP A 200 -23.60 24.96 -7.86
N PRO A 201 -24.69 25.50 -8.43
CA PRO A 201 -24.71 26.82 -9.01
C PRO A 201 -24.97 27.85 -7.91
N VAL A 202 -23.93 28.28 -7.19
CA VAL A 202 -24.03 29.50 -6.38
C VAL A 202 -23.48 30.68 -7.15
N ARG A 203 -24.46 31.37 -7.74
CA ARG A 203 -24.55 32.76 -8.16
C ARG A 203 -23.40 33.67 -7.69
N SER A 204 -22.82 34.34 -8.68
CA SER A 204 -21.97 35.52 -8.63
C SER A 204 -22.06 36.41 -7.37
N ARG A 205 -20.90 36.77 -6.83
CA ARG A 205 -20.59 38.16 -6.47
C ARG A 205 -19.07 38.38 -6.58
N ARG A 206 -18.69 39.28 -7.47
CA ARG A 206 -17.34 39.84 -7.56
C ARG A 206 -16.99 40.48 -6.21
N SER A 207 -15.85 40.12 -5.65
CA SER A 207 -15.07 41.08 -4.88
C SER A 207 -13.60 40.74 -5.07
N THR A 208 -12.95 41.61 -5.82
CA THR A 208 -11.51 41.75 -5.98
C THR A 208 -10.87 42.01 -4.62
N ARG A 209 -10.10 41.04 -4.12
CA ARG A 209 -9.02 41.32 -3.16
C ARG A 209 -7.77 40.55 -3.56
N ARG A 210 -6.88 41.26 -4.24
CA ARG A 210 -5.46 40.94 -4.39
C ARG A 210 -4.89 40.51 -3.03
N TRP A 211 -4.18 39.40 -3.00
CA TRP A 211 -3.19 39.11 -1.97
C TRP A 211 -1.79 39.14 -2.59
N PRO A 212 -0.78 39.63 -1.85
CA PRO A 212 0.45 40.11 -2.46
C PRO A 212 1.41 38.96 -2.79
N ARG A 213 2.04 39.07 -3.96
CA ARG A 213 3.30 38.39 -4.26
C ARG A 213 4.33 38.83 -3.23
N ARG A 214 4.89 37.89 -2.46
CA ARG A 214 6.18 38.09 -1.78
C ARG A 214 7.16 37.00 -2.16
N ALA A 215 8.36 37.51 -2.43
CA ALA A 215 9.51 36.86 -2.99
C ALA A 215 10.03 35.67 -2.18
N THR A 216 10.59 34.75 -2.94
CA THR A 216 11.69 33.85 -2.60
C THR A 216 12.64 34.38 -1.53
N ARG A 217 12.85 33.57 -0.49
CA ARG A 217 14.13 33.45 0.20
C ARG A 217 14.41 31.98 0.47
N ARG A 218 15.52 31.49 -0.07
CA ARG A 218 16.14 30.23 0.34
C ARG A 218 16.53 30.35 1.81
N SER A 219 16.10 29.39 2.63
CA SER A 219 16.73 29.14 3.94
C SER A 219 16.97 27.63 4.07
N THR A 220 18.24 27.26 3.97
CA THR A 220 18.79 26.03 4.52
C THR A 220 18.64 26.08 6.04
N GLY A 221 17.89 25.13 6.61
CA GLY A 221 17.67 24.97 8.06
C GLY A 221 17.33 23.51 8.37
N PRO A 222 17.66 23.01 9.57
CA PRO A 222 18.12 21.64 9.78
C PRO A 222 17.01 20.59 9.63
N SER A 223 17.45 19.38 9.30
CA SER A 223 16.69 18.13 9.32
C SER A 223 15.80 18.04 10.56
N ARG A 224 14.49 18.04 10.35
CA ARG A 224 13.50 17.92 11.42
C ARG A 224 13.49 16.49 11.93
N THR A 225 13.68 16.32 13.24
CA THR A 225 13.69 15.01 13.89
C THR A 225 12.28 14.52 14.25
N TRP A 226 12.12 13.20 14.20
CA TRP A 226 10.91 12.42 14.46
C TRP A 226 10.04 12.82 15.69
N PRO A 227 10.59 13.27 16.84
CA PRO A 227 9.79 13.58 18.03
C PRO A 227 8.86 14.81 17.92
N ASP A 228 9.16 15.77 17.03
CA ASP A 228 8.38 17.00 16.88
C ASP A 228 7.12 16.83 16.00
N LEU A 229 7.09 15.80 15.15
CA LEU A 229 5.95 15.52 14.27
C LEU A 229 4.83 14.75 14.97
N ALA A 230 5.15 13.88 15.93
CA ALA A 230 4.16 13.11 16.69
C ALA A 230 3.21 14.02 17.52
N ARG A 231 3.66 15.20 17.94
CA ARG A 231 2.80 16.17 18.66
C ARG A 231 1.81 16.91 17.76
N ARG A 232 2.12 17.10 16.47
CA ARG A 232 1.26 17.86 15.52
C ARG A 232 0.22 17.02 14.79
N VAL A 233 0.31 15.69 14.84
CA VAL A 233 -0.74 14.79 14.31
C VAL A 233 -1.93 14.71 15.28
N ARG A 234 -1.72 14.88 16.59
CA ARG A 234 -2.78 14.81 17.62
C ARG A 234 -3.78 15.97 17.60
N THR A 235 -3.46 17.11 16.98
CA THR A 235 -4.29 18.34 17.06
C THR A 235 -5.18 18.60 15.84
N CYS A 236 -5.07 17.81 14.76
CA CYS A 236 -5.93 17.96 13.59
C CYS A 236 -7.09 16.95 13.60
N ARG A 237 -8.28 17.39 14.02
CA ARG A 237 -9.57 16.65 13.87
C ARG A 237 -10.05 16.49 12.40
N ARG A 238 -9.15 16.61 11.42
CA ARG A 238 -9.43 16.36 9.99
C ARG A 238 -8.45 15.29 9.50
N ALA A 239 -8.98 14.30 8.79
CA ALA A 239 -8.22 13.18 8.24
C ALA A 239 -6.93 13.68 7.55
N PRO A 240 -5.77 13.04 7.77
CA PRO A 240 -4.53 13.49 7.17
C PRO A 240 -4.59 13.33 5.65
N HIS A 241 -4.40 14.43 4.93
CA HIS A 241 -4.22 14.46 3.48
C HIS A 241 -2.91 13.76 3.06
N PRO A 242 -2.87 13.11 1.87
CA PRO A 242 -1.70 12.37 1.38
C PRO A 242 -0.41 13.21 1.26
N GLU A 243 -0.48 14.54 1.30
CA GLU A 243 0.65 15.48 1.48
C GLU A 243 1.62 15.11 2.62
N ARG A 244 1.12 14.46 3.68
CA ARG A 244 1.97 14.04 4.81
C ARG A 244 2.60 12.67 4.61
N LEU A 245 2.15 11.85 3.66
CA LEU A 245 2.71 10.52 3.48
C LEU A 245 4.09 10.56 2.80
N VAL A 246 4.26 11.48 1.85
CA VAL A 246 5.41 11.48 0.92
C VAL A 246 6.56 12.37 1.37
N ARG A 247 6.29 13.50 2.06
CA ARG A 247 7.36 14.24 2.75
C ARG A 247 8.01 13.44 3.89
N PHE A 248 7.34 12.41 4.40
CA PHE A 248 7.81 11.58 5.51
C PHE A 248 8.81 10.48 5.10
N THR A 249 8.81 10.06 3.83
CA THR A 249 9.57 8.89 3.35
C THR A 249 10.73 9.24 2.42
N GLY A 250 10.87 10.49 2.00
CA GLY A 250 11.98 10.92 1.16
C GLY A 250 11.91 10.41 -0.29
N PHE A 251 10.70 10.18 -0.83
CA PHE A 251 10.50 9.70 -2.22
C PHE A 251 10.99 10.63 -3.34
N CYS A 252 11.62 11.77 -3.02
CA CYS A 252 12.26 12.62 -4.02
C CYS A 252 13.77 12.34 -4.00
N GLY A 253 14.21 11.49 -4.91
CA GLY A 253 15.59 11.39 -5.40
C GLY A 253 15.61 11.70 -6.88
#